data_AF-A0A7C2JYF6-F1
#
_entry.id   AF-A0A7C2JYF6-F1
#
_cell.length_a   1.000
_cell.length_b   1.000
_cell.length_c   1.000
_cell.angle_alpha   90.00
_cell.angle_beta   90.00
_cell.angle_gamma   90.00
#
_symmetry.space_group_name_H-M   'P 1'
#
loop_
_entity.id
_entity.type
_entity.pdbx_description
1 polymer ?
#
loop_
_entity_poly.entity_id
_entity_poly.type
_entity_poly.pdbx_seq_one_letter_code
_entity_poly.pdbx_strand_id
1 'polypeptide(L)'
;MSLAHTKPGPLIPTVSRPLCPVCGVVSYSREGIHPQCAMVAADSVLVSRINARKAAEPKPERPPLRRFERICPACQAVQHVRRRSCECGRVL
;
A
#
# COMPACT_ATOMS: atom_id res chain seq x y z
N MET A 1 -13.45 21.60 47.47
CA MET A 1 -13.03 20.27 47.00
C MET A 1 -14.02 19.83 45.93
N SER A 2 -13.67 19.93 44.66
CA SER A 2 -14.58 19.65 43.54
C SER A 2 -14.71 18.14 43.33
N LEU A 3 -15.91 17.60 43.53
CA LEU A 3 -16.25 16.21 43.21
C LEU A 3 -16.19 16.03 41.70
N ALA A 4 -15.16 15.32 41.23
CA ALA A 4 -15.08 14.89 39.85
C ALA A 4 -16.28 13.99 39.53
N HIS A 5 -17.20 14.48 38.70
CA HIS A 5 -18.35 13.71 38.22
C HIS A 5 -17.86 12.77 37.10
N THR A 6 -17.38 11.59 37.47
CA THR A 6 -17.06 10.53 36.51
C THR A 6 -18.34 10.00 35.91
N LYS A 7 -18.42 9.95 34.57
CA LYS A 7 -19.59 9.38 33.87
C LYS A 7 -19.82 7.94 34.34
N PRO A 8 -21.07 7.54 34.65
CA PRO A 8 -21.36 6.17 35.03
C PRO A 8 -21.00 5.23 33.88
N GLY A 9 -20.46 4.06 34.23
CA GLY A 9 -20.16 3.01 33.26
C GLY A 9 -21.43 2.54 32.54
N PRO A 10 -21.30 1.95 31.34
CA PRO A 10 -22.44 1.44 30.60
C PRO A 10 -23.17 0.35 31.41
N LEU A 11 -24.51 0.44 31.45
CA LEU A 11 -25.38 -0.52 32.14
C LEU A 11 -25.36 -1.92 31.50
N ILE A 12 -24.98 -2.01 30.22
CA ILE A 12 -24.90 -3.25 29.46
C ILE A 12 -23.43 -3.51 29.14
N PRO A 13 -22.86 -4.67 29.55
CA PRO A 13 -21.50 -5.01 29.18
C PRO A 13 -21.41 -5.15 27.65
N THR A 14 -20.49 -4.42 27.04
CA THR A 14 -20.22 -4.55 25.61
C THR A 14 -19.65 -5.93 25.32
N VAL A 15 -20.35 -6.71 24.49
CA VAL A 15 -19.88 -8.03 24.03
C VAL A 15 -18.56 -7.84 23.29
N SER A 16 -17.52 -8.57 23.70
CA SER A 16 -16.23 -8.57 23.02
C SER A 16 -16.42 -9.08 21.59
N ARG A 17 -16.21 -8.21 20.60
CA ARG A 17 -16.30 -8.59 19.20
C ARG A 17 -14.96 -9.21 18.76
N PRO A 18 -14.96 -10.26 17.92
CA PRO A 18 -13.73 -10.85 17.43
C PRO A 18 -12.96 -9.84 16.57
N LEU A 19 -11.64 -9.79 16.76
CA LEU A 19 -10.74 -9.01 15.92
C LEU A 19 -10.32 -9.86 14.71
N CYS A 20 -10.24 -9.22 13.54
CA CYS A 20 -9.74 -9.84 12.33
C CYS A 20 -8.25 -10.16 12.48
N PRO A 21 -7.81 -11.41 12.22
CA PRO A 21 -6.40 -11.79 12.38
C PRO A 21 -5.47 -11.17 11.33
N VAL A 22 -6.02 -10.60 10.25
CA VAL A 22 -5.24 -10.01 9.15
C VAL A 22 -5.00 -8.51 9.36
N CYS A 23 -6.03 -7.77 9.78
CA CYS A 23 -5.94 -6.30 9.91
C CYS A 23 -6.06 -5.78 11.34
N GLY A 24 -6.40 -6.63 12.32
CA GLY A 24 -6.54 -6.26 13.73
C GLY A 24 -7.81 -5.47 14.07
N VAL A 25 -8.68 -5.20 13.10
CA VAL A 25 -9.95 -4.48 13.30
C VAL A 25 -11.08 -5.46 13.59
N VAL A 26 -12.08 -5.02 14.35
CA VAL A 26 -13.30 -5.79 14.63
C VAL A 26 -13.90 -6.37 13.36
N SER A 27 -14.08 -7.70 13.35
CA SER A 27 -14.76 -8.40 12.28
C SER A 27 -16.27 -8.38 12.49
N TYR A 28 -17.00 -8.18 11.39
CA TYR A 28 -18.45 -8.33 11.34
C TYR A 28 -18.87 -9.72 10.85
N SER A 29 -17.91 -10.56 10.43
CA SER A 29 -18.18 -11.92 9.97
C SER A 29 -18.34 -12.87 11.14
N ARG A 30 -19.16 -13.90 10.97
CA ARG A 30 -19.36 -14.96 11.97
C ARG A 30 -18.07 -15.70 12.33
N GLU A 31 -17.17 -15.84 11.35
CA GLU A 31 -15.87 -16.52 11.49
C GLU A 31 -14.77 -15.62 12.07
N GLY A 32 -15.06 -14.34 12.33
CA GLY A 32 -14.07 -13.43 12.89
C GLY A 32 -13.03 -12.88 11.90
N ILE A 33 -13.17 -13.12 10.59
CA ILE A 33 -12.31 -12.56 9.53
C ILE A 33 -13.12 -11.79 8.48
N HIS A 34 -12.64 -10.62 8.03
CA HIS A 34 -13.34 -9.89 6.96
C HIS A 34 -13.25 -10.67 5.64
N PRO A 35 -14.29 -10.64 4.78
CA PRO A 35 -14.27 -11.37 3.50
C PRO A 35 -13.05 -11.02 2.63
N GLN A 36 -12.68 -9.74 2.57
CA GLN A 36 -11.49 -9.30 1.82
C GLN A 36 -10.19 -9.80 2.46
N CYS A 37 -10.14 -9.82 3.79
CA CYS A 37 -8.98 -10.34 4.53
C CYS A 37 -8.83 -11.86 4.35
N ALA A 38 -9.94 -12.60 4.29
CA ALA A 38 -9.93 -14.04 4.03
C ALA A 38 -9.37 -14.36 2.63
N MET A 39 -9.77 -13.60 1.61
CA MET A 39 -9.22 -13.73 0.26
C MET A 39 -7.71 -13.46 0.24
N VAL A 40 -7.25 -12.37 0.87
CA VAL A 40 -5.82 -12.03 0.95
C VAL A 40 -5.03 -13.12 1.67
N ALA A 41 -5.57 -13.67 2.76
CA ALA A 41 -4.94 -14.76 3.49
C ALA A 41 -4.80 -16.02 2.62
N ALA A 42 -5.85 -16.37 1.85
CA ALA A 42 -5.82 -17.51 0.94
C ALA A 42 -4.81 -17.32 -0.21
N ASP A 43 -4.73 -16.11 -0.77
CA ASP A 43 -3.83 -15.78 -1.89
C ASP A 43 -2.37 -15.61 -1.49
N SER A 44 -2.08 -15.42 -0.19
CA SER A 44 -0.74 -15.11 0.33
C SER A 44 0.35 -16.08 -0.15
N VAL A 45 0.04 -17.37 -0.24
CA VAL A 45 0.96 -18.43 -0.71
C VAL A 45 1.25 -18.28 -2.20
N LEU A 46 0.22 -18.04 -3.02
CA LEU A 46 0.37 -17.86 -4.46
C LEU A 46 1.15 -16.59 -4.77
N VAL A 47 0.80 -15.48 -4.12
CA VAL A 47 1.50 -14.20 -4.25
C VAL A 47 2.97 -14.34 -3.86
N SER A 48 3.28 -15.05 -2.77
CA SER A 48 4.66 -15.30 -2.35
C SER A 48 5.45 -16.08 -3.41
N ARG A 49 4.85 -17.11 -4.02
CA ARG A 49 5.50 -17.87 -5.11
C ARG A 49 5.72 -17.01 -6.35
N ILE A 50 4.73 -16.21 -6.74
CA ILE A 50 4.84 -15.30 -7.88
C ILE A 50 5.96 -14.27 -7.64
N ASN A 51 6.02 -13.71 -6.42
CA ASN A 51 7.05 -12.74 -6.06
C ASN A 51 8.44 -13.37 -6.03
N ALA A 52 8.58 -14.60 -5.51
CA ALA A 52 9.84 -15.34 -5.55
C ALA A 52 10.31 -15.59 -6.98
N ARG A 53 9.40 -15.98 -7.89
CA ARG A 53 9.73 -16.14 -9.32
C ARG A 53 10.17 -14.83 -9.97
N LYS A 54 9.44 -13.75 -9.73
CA LYS A 54 9.81 -12.40 -10.23
C LYS A 54 11.15 -11.90 -9.67
N ALA A 55 11.51 -12.30 -8.45
CA ALA A 55 12.79 -11.96 -7.85
C ALA A 55 13.96 -12.79 -8.43
N ALA A 56 13.70 -14.03 -8.86
CA ALA A 56 14.68 -14.90 -9.50
C ALA A 56 14.91 -14.53 -10.98
N GLU A 57 13.90 -13.98 -11.66
CA GLU A 57 14.06 -13.46 -13.02
C GLU A 57 14.97 -12.21 -13.01
N PRO A 58 15.99 -12.16 -13.88
CA PRO A 58 16.82 -10.96 -14.01
C PRO A 58 15.93 -9.79 -14.43
N LYS A 59 16.00 -8.69 -13.67
CA LYS A 59 15.28 -7.47 -14.03
C LYS A 59 15.71 -7.07 -15.44
N PRO A 60 14.76 -6.77 -16.36
CA PRO A 60 15.14 -6.31 -17.68
C PRO A 60 16.00 -5.06 -17.52
N GLU A 61 17.22 -5.12 -18.06
CA GLU A 61 18.09 -3.95 -18.09
C GLU A 61 17.35 -2.85 -18.84
N ARG A 62 17.22 -1.68 -18.20
CA ARG A 62 16.69 -0.52 -18.91
C ARG A 62 17.70 -0.18 -20.00
N PRO A 63 17.27 -0.05 -21.27
CA PRO A 63 18.20 0.33 -22.31
C PRO A 63 18.89 1.63 -21.92
N PRO A 64 20.20 1.78 -22.19
CA PRO A 64 20.89 3.02 -21.93
C PRO A 64 20.18 4.16 -22.68
N LEU A 65 20.21 5.36 -22.10
CA LEU A 65 19.69 6.55 -22.76
C LEU A 65 20.32 6.68 -24.14
N ARG A 66 19.51 6.96 -25.15
CA ARG A 66 20.03 7.24 -26.49
C ARG A 66 20.81 8.56 -26.45
N ARG A 67 21.69 8.76 -27.43
CA ARG A 67 22.55 9.96 -27.56
C ARG A 67 21.79 11.29 -27.47
N PHE A 68 20.52 11.29 -27.86
CA PHE A 68 19.66 12.48 -27.88
C PHE A 68 18.56 12.44 -26.81
N GLU A 69 18.71 11.62 -25.77
CA GLU A 69 17.80 11.54 -24.64
C GLU A 69 18.47 12.09 -23.37
N ARG A 70 17.67 12.74 -22.53
CA ARG A 70 18.04 13.22 -21.19
C ARG A 70 16.90 12.96 -20.21
N ILE A 71 17.21 12.86 -18.93
CA ILE A 71 16.22 12.68 -17.87
C ILE A 71 15.91 14.04 -17.24
N CYS A 72 14.62 14.35 -17.09
CA CYS A 72 14.19 15.54 -16.35
C CYS A 72 14.53 15.41 -14.85
N PRO A 73 15.20 16.39 -14.21
CA PRO A 73 15.55 16.31 -12.79
C PRO A 73 14.35 16.44 -11.85
N ALA A 74 13.19 16.90 -12.33
CA ALA A 74 11.98 17.05 -11.51
C ALA A 74 11.08 15.82 -11.54
N CYS A 75 10.75 15.31 -12.74
CA CYS A 75 9.78 14.23 -12.91
C CYS A 75 10.40 12.93 -13.43
N GLN A 76 11.72 12.89 -13.63
CA GLN A 76 12.48 11.74 -14.14
C GLN A 76 12.01 11.19 -15.50
N ALA A 77 11.24 11.98 -16.26
CA ALA A 77 10.81 11.61 -17.60
C ALA A 77 12.00 11.65 -18.58
N VAL A 78 12.06 10.67 -19.49
CA VAL A 78 13.01 10.64 -20.61
C VAL A 78 12.52 11.60 -21.69
N GLN A 79 13.37 12.54 -22.09
CA GLN A 79 13.04 13.55 -23.08
C GLN A 79 14.14 13.74 -24.09
N HIS A 80 13.76 14.20 -25.27
CA HIS A 80 14.71 14.56 -26.29
C HIS A 80 15.55 15.78 -25.85
N VAL A 81 16.87 15.75 -26.03
CA VAL A 81 17.81 16.81 -25.59
C VAL A 81 17.46 18.20 -26.15
N ARG A 82 16.82 18.25 -27.34
CA ARG A 82 16.36 19.51 -27.97
C ARG A 82 15.10 20.12 -27.35
N ARG A 83 14.32 19.40 -26.53
CA ARG A 83 13.13 19.97 -25.87
C ARG A 83 13.58 20.90 -24.75
N ARG A 84 13.32 22.21 -24.88
CA ARG A 84 13.69 23.22 -23.87
C ARG A 84 12.87 23.12 -22.58
N SER A 85 11.67 22.55 -22.65
CA SER A 85 10.77 22.44 -21.51
C SER A 85 10.27 21.01 -21.35
N CYS A 86 10.25 20.57 -20.11
CA CYS A 86 9.60 19.35 -19.69
C CYS A 86 8.08 19.50 -19.70
N GLU A 87 7.35 18.40 -19.87
CA GLU A 87 5.90 18.35 -19.69
C GLU A 87 5.46 18.71 -18.25
N CYS A 88 6.34 18.56 -17.26
CA CYS A 88 6.12 19.03 -15.89
C CYS A 88 6.30 20.56 -15.73
N GLY A 89 6.49 21.30 -16.82
CA GLY A 89 6.65 22.76 -16.82
C GLY A 89 8.05 23.28 -16.51
N ARG A 90 9.02 22.41 -16.16
CA ARG A 90 10.40 22.82 -15.86
C ARG A 90 11.19 23.07 -17.15
N VAL A 91 11.90 24.20 -17.22
CA VAL A 91 12.89 24.45 -18.28
C VAL A 91 14.12 23.58 -18.01
N LEU A 92 14.53 22.83 -19.03
CA LEU A 92 15.52 21.75 -18.97
C LEU A 92 16.83 22.12 -19.64
#